data_AF-A0A6P0VXA0-F1
#
_entry.id   AF-A0A6P0VXA0-F1
#
_cell.length_a   1.000
_cell.length_b   1.000
_cell.length_c   1.000
_cell.angle_alpha   90.00
_cell.angle_beta   90.00
_cell.angle_gamma   90.00
#
_symmetry.space_group_name_H-M   'P 1'
#
loop_
_entity.id
_entity.type
_entity.pdbx_description
1 polymer ?
#
loop_
_entity_poly.entity_id
_entity_poly.type
_entity_poly.pdbx_seq_one_letter_code
_entity_poly.pdbx_strand_id
1 'polypeptide(L)'
;MGKTEARIKGGVLIIGSLFWQDGSTRQPWDLQRKNWRDKHLIMANQKKVTAPIRYGRYSAPTDINELYTMVLSKNIDNGFSSPNMGEAYVVELRPRFNQQDFTEQLNSAVKELSKAEGVFTRDSFFMKNWCT
;
A
#
# COMPACT_ATOMS: atom_id res chain seq x y z
N MET A 1 4.92 -39.30 6.21
CA MET A 1 4.17 -38.22 5.53
C MET A 1 4.63 -36.89 6.13
N GLY A 2 5.33 -36.06 5.35
CA GLY A 2 5.72 -34.72 5.81
C GLY A 2 4.48 -33.86 5.99
N LYS A 3 4.33 -33.20 7.14
CA LYS A 3 3.29 -32.18 7.35
C LYS A 3 3.47 -31.11 6.28
N THR A 4 2.45 -30.89 5.45
CA THR A 4 2.42 -29.73 4.56
C THR A 4 2.42 -28.50 5.45
N GLU A 5 3.51 -27.73 5.44
CA GLU A 5 3.61 -26.52 6.24
C GLU A 5 2.50 -25.54 5.83
N ALA A 6 1.75 -25.06 6.83
CA ALA A 6 0.67 -24.12 6.59
C ALA A 6 1.23 -22.82 6.03
N ARG A 7 0.77 -22.45 4.84
CA ARG A 7 1.17 -21.23 4.15
C ARG A 7 0.13 -20.13 4.33
N ILE A 8 0.59 -18.97 4.76
CA ILE A 8 -0.24 -17.80 5.05
C ILE A 8 -0.37 -16.94 3.78
N LYS A 9 -1.57 -16.42 3.54
CA LYS A 9 -1.81 -15.42 2.48
C LYS A 9 -1.52 -14.03 3.04
N GLY A 10 -0.79 -13.22 2.29
CA GLY A 10 -0.65 -11.79 2.59
C GLY A 10 -1.43 -10.93 1.60
N GLY A 11 -1.64 -9.67 1.94
CA GLY A 11 -2.24 -8.68 1.08
C GLY A 11 -1.75 -7.28 1.40
N VAL A 12 -1.94 -6.37 0.45
CA VAL A 12 -1.63 -4.95 0.60
C VAL A 12 -2.92 -4.16 0.47
N LEU A 13 -3.13 -3.22 1.38
CA LEU A 13 -4.15 -2.18 1.27
C LEU A 13 -3.53 -1.00 0.52
N ILE A 14 -4.02 -0.74 -0.68
CA ILE A 14 -3.48 0.28 -1.57
C ILE A 14 -4.40 1.50 -1.57
N ILE A 15 -3.81 2.67 -1.40
CA ILE A 15 -4.47 3.97 -1.52
C ILE A 15 -3.75 4.81 -2.56
N GLY A 16 -4.50 5.57 -3.36
CA GLY A 16 -3.94 6.54 -4.29
C GLY A 16 -3.11 5.91 -5.40
N SER A 17 -1.97 6.55 -5.69
CA SER A 17 -1.30 6.40 -6.97
C SER A 17 -0.57 5.08 -7.15
N LEU A 18 -0.23 4.38 -6.06
CA LEU A 18 0.25 3.00 -6.13
C LEU A 18 -0.75 2.07 -6.82
N PHE A 19 -2.04 2.39 -6.91
CA PHE A 19 -3.01 1.50 -7.57
C PHE A 19 -3.05 1.66 -9.10
N TRP A 20 -3.01 2.90 -9.60
CA TRP A 20 -3.35 3.23 -11.00
C TRP A 20 -2.26 3.98 -11.76
N GLN A 21 -1.20 4.43 -11.09
CA GLN A 21 -0.13 5.20 -11.72
C GLN A 21 0.80 4.26 -12.49
N ASP A 22 0.44 4.00 -13.75
CA ASP A 22 1.24 3.22 -14.70
C ASP A 22 2.21 4.10 -15.52
N GLY A 23 2.02 5.44 -15.52
CA GLY A 23 2.89 6.36 -16.27
C GLY A 23 2.49 7.84 -16.29
N SER A 24 1.69 8.33 -15.34
CA SER A 24 1.13 9.69 -15.43
C SER A 24 2.06 10.82 -14.96
N THR A 25 3.20 10.52 -14.33
CA THR A 25 4.22 11.53 -14.03
C THR A 25 5.57 11.01 -14.56
N ARG A 26 6.30 11.82 -15.31
CA ARG A 26 7.56 11.41 -15.98
C ARG A 26 8.73 11.19 -15.00
N GLN A 27 8.46 10.64 -13.84
CA GLN A 27 9.39 10.50 -12.73
C GLN A 27 9.84 9.04 -12.61
N PRO A 28 11.14 8.78 -12.31
CA PRO A 28 11.70 7.42 -12.29
C PRO A 28 10.96 6.42 -11.38
N TRP A 29 10.28 6.89 -10.34
CA TRP A 29 9.56 6.06 -9.37
C TRP A 29 8.23 5.51 -9.85
N ASP A 30 7.62 6.08 -10.90
CA ASP A 30 6.35 5.55 -11.44
C ASP A 30 6.52 4.17 -12.06
N LEU A 31 7.60 3.99 -12.82
CA LEU A 31 7.96 2.69 -13.38
C LEU A 31 8.33 1.69 -12.26
N GLN A 32 8.94 2.16 -11.17
CA GLN A 32 9.26 1.32 -10.01
C GLN A 32 8.00 0.80 -9.32
N ARG A 33 6.99 1.65 -9.10
CA ARG A 33 5.70 1.26 -8.53
C ARG A 33 4.97 0.26 -9.41
N LYS A 34 4.91 0.50 -10.72
CA LYS A 34 4.33 -0.45 -11.69
C LYS A 34 5.05 -1.80 -11.68
N ASN A 35 6.38 -1.79 -11.80
CA ASN A 35 7.17 -3.02 -11.80
C ASN A 35 7.00 -3.80 -10.51
N TRP A 36 6.94 -3.11 -9.37
CA TRP A 36 6.66 -3.75 -8.09
C TRP A 36 5.27 -4.36 -8.06
N ARG A 37 4.22 -3.63 -8.48
CA ARG A 37 2.85 -4.17 -8.56
C ARG A 37 2.79 -5.44 -9.40
N ASP A 38 3.30 -5.39 -10.63
CA ASP A 38 3.22 -6.50 -11.58
C ASP A 38 3.92 -7.75 -11.04
N LYS A 39 5.07 -7.55 -10.38
CA LYS A 39 5.89 -8.61 -9.79
C LYS A 39 5.30 -9.18 -8.49
N HIS A 40 4.67 -8.36 -7.65
CA HIS A 40 4.33 -8.75 -6.28
C HIS A 40 2.83 -8.96 -6.03
N LEU A 41 1.95 -8.43 -6.88
CA LEU A 41 0.50 -8.44 -6.64
C LEU A 41 -0.27 -9.31 -7.65
N ILE A 42 -1.37 -9.89 -7.19
CA ILE A 42 -2.38 -10.54 -8.02
C ILE A 42 -3.52 -9.54 -8.26
N MET A 43 -3.33 -8.62 -9.20
CA MET A 43 -4.29 -7.54 -9.49
C MET A 43 -5.69 -8.06 -9.90
N ALA A 44 -5.77 -9.25 -10.51
CA ALA A 44 -7.04 -9.89 -10.85
C ALA A 44 -7.96 -10.16 -9.64
N ASN A 45 -7.39 -10.27 -8.43
CA ASN A 45 -8.12 -10.53 -7.18
C ASN A 45 -8.39 -9.26 -6.37
N GLN A 46 -8.16 -8.07 -6.94
CA GLN A 46 -8.36 -6.82 -6.21
C GLN A 46 -9.81 -6.66 -5.75
N LYS A 47 -9.97 -6.20 -4.51
CA LYS A 47 -11.28 -5.87 -3.95
C LYS A 47 -11.28 -4.43 -3.48
N LYS A 48 -12.24 -3.65 -3.98
CA LYS A 48 -12.51 -2.32 -3.47
C LYS A 48 -13.07 -2.44 -2.07
N VAL A 49 -12.54 -1.67 -1.12
CA VAL A 49 -12.97 -1.66 0.27
C VAL A 49 -13.11 -0.22 0.77
N THR A 50 -13.98 -0.02 1.76
CA THR A 50 -14.02 1.20 2.55
C THR A 50 -12.81 1.25 3.47
N ALA A 51 -12.13 2.40 3.52
CA ALA A 51 -10.98 2.60 4.39
C ALA A 51 -11.05 3.96 5.11
N PRO A 52 -10.33 4.14 6.24
CA PRO A 52 -10.32 5.38 7.03
C PRO A 52 -9.64 6.57 6.36
N ILE A 53 -9.77 6.74 5.04
CA ILE A 53 -9.07 7.77 4.29
C ILE A 53 -9.88 9.06 4.34
N ARG A 54 -9.26 10.15 4.78
CA ARG A 54 -9.80 11.51 4.59
C ARG A 54 -9.11 12.17 3.39
N TYR A 55 -9.85 12.98 2.63
CA TYR A 55 -9.34 13.66 1.44
C TYR A 55 -8.43 14.86 1.80
N GLY A 56 -7.21 14.83 1.26
CA GLY A 56 -6.57 15.94 0.56
C GLY A 56 -6.12 17.17 1.34
N ARG A 57 -4.92 17.15 1.92
CA ARG A 57 -4.12 18.40 1.91
C ARG A 57 -3.72 18.66 0.46
N TYR A 58 -4.06 19.84 -0.06
CA TYR A 58 -3.61 20.28 -1.38
C TYR A 58 -2.09 20.41 -1.39
N SER A 59 -1.43 19.61 -2.22
CA SER A 59 0.04 19.53 -2.26
C SER A 59 0.56 20.52 -3.32
N ALA A 60 0.46 21.81 -2.99
CA ALA A 60 1.02 22.96 -3.72
C ALA A 60 0.43 23.30 -5.11
N PRO A 61 0.35 24.61 -5.47
CA PRO A 61 -0.20 25.11 -6.73
C PRO A 61 0.74 25.03 -7.95
N THR A 62 1.96 24.53 -7.79
CA THR A 62 3.00 24.56 -8.84
C THR A 62 3.13 23.28 -9.65
N ASP A 63 2.47 22.18 -9.25
CA ASP A 63 2.41 20.96 -10.05
C ASP A 63 1.19 21.00 -10.97
N ILE A 64 1.43 20.81 -12.26
CA ILE A 64 0.42 20.75 -13.35
C ILE A 64 -0.60 19.59 -13.20
N ASN A 65 -0.41 18.74 -12.19
CA ASN A 65 -1.31 17.68 -11.80
C ASN A 65 -1.69 17.95 -10.36
N GLU A 66 -2.94 18.31 -10.07
CA GLU A 66 -3.44 18.57 -8.72
C GLU A 66 -3.22 17.33 -7.83
N LEU A 67 -2.10 17.28 -7.10
CA LEU A 67 -1.75 16.14 -6.26
C LEU A 67 -2.45 16.27 -4.91
N TYR A 68 -3.55 15.56 -4.75
CA TYR A 68 -4.21 15.40 -3.46
C TYR A 68 -3.47 14.34 -2.62
N THR A 69 -2.98 14.74 -1.45
CA THR A 69 -2.43 13.77 -0.48
C THR A 69 -3.57 13.03 0.21
N MET A 70 -3.61 11.70 0.11
CA MET A 70 -4.55 10.85 0.85
C MET A 70 -3.98 10.52 2.22
N VAL A 71 -4.78 10.67 3.29
CA VAL A 71 -4.34 10.43 4.67
C VAL A 71 -5.26 9.41 5.34
N LEU A 72 -4.71 8.33 5.91
CA LEU A 72 -5.48 7.47 6.82
C LEU A 72 -5.65 8.18 8.17
N SER A 73 -6.89 8.22 8.65
CA SER A 73 -7.27 8.87 9.90
C SER A 73 -7.79 7.85 10.92
N LYS A 74 -7.32 7.94 12.16
CA LYS A 74 -7.92 7.22 13.30
C LYS A 74 -9.25 7.84 13.75
N ASN A 75 -9.47 9.12 13.43
CA ASN A 75 -10.69 9.83 13.77
C ASN A 75 -11.68 9.61 12.66
N ILE A 76 -12.47 8.53 12.76
CA ILE A 76 -13.64 8.32 11.92
C ILE A 76 -14.84 8.53 12.82
N ASP A 77 -15.44 9.71 12.75
CA ASP A 77 -16.63 10.02 13.53
C ASP A 77 -17.71 9.01 13.15
N ASN A 78 -18.19 8.21 14.11
CA ASN A 78 -19.15 7.12 13.96
C ASN A 78 -18.64 5.80 13.32
N GLY A 79 -17.33 5.53 13.36
CA GLY A 79 -16.77 4.24 12.96
C GLY A 79 -16.86 3.96 11.45
N PHE A 80 -16.77 2.68 11.04
CA PHE A 80 -16.77 2.28 9.61
C PHE A 80 -18.07 2.61 8.85
N SER A 81 -19.11 3.05 9.55
CA SER A 81 -20.39 3.51 8.97
C SER A 81 -20.41 5.01 8.66
N SER A 82 -19.29 5.71 8.89
CA SER A 82 -19.20 7.14 8.63
C SER A 82 -19.37 7.45 7.14
N PRO A 83 -20.14 8.48 6.76
CA PRO A 83 -20.23 8.93 5.36
C PRO A 83 -18.90 9.49 4.84
N ASN A 84 -17.92 9.72 5.72
CA ASN A 84 -16.62 10.31 5.40
C ASN A 84 -15.52 9.25 5.19
N MET A 85 -15.88 8.01 4.90
CA MET A 85 -14.94 6.94 4.56
C MET A 85 -14.47 7.10 3.12
N GLY A 86 -13.16 7.02 2.90
CA GLY A 86 -12.62 6.92 1.55
C GLY A 86 -12.53 5.47 1.06
N GLU A 87 -11.97 5.32 -0.14
CA GLU A 87 -11.90 4.04 -0.83
C GLU A 87 -10.45 3.57 -0.99
N ALA A 88 -10.23 2.28 -0.78
CA ALA A 88 -8.96 1.60 -0.98
C ALA A 88 -9.16 0.31 -1.78
N TYR A 89 -8.05 -0.31 -2.17
CA TYR A 89 -8.06 -1.64 -2.76
C TYR A 89 -7.26 -2.59 -1.90
N VAL A 90 -7.86 -3.71 -1.50
CA VAL A 90 -7.13 -4.85 -0.96
C VAL A 90 -6.70 -5.72 -2.12
N VAL A 91 -5.40 -5.95 -2.24
CA VAL A 91 -4.83 -6.80 -3.29
C VAL A 91 -3.97 -7.90 -2.67
N GLU A 92 -4.17 -9.13 -3.13
CA GLU A 92 -3.42 -10.28 -2.66
C GLU A 92 -1.96 -10.22 -3.12
N LEU A 93 -1.04 -10.52 -2.20
CA LEU A 93 0.38 -10.72 -2.52
C LEU A 93 0.56 -12.07 -3.21
N ARG A 94 1.34 -12.10 -4.30
CA ARG A 94 1.79 -13.33 -4.96
C ARG A 94 2.54 -14.28 -4.02
N PRO A 95 3.52 -13.82 -3.19
CA PRO A 95 4.20 -14.73 -2.28
C PRO A 95 3.23 -15.29 -1.23
N ARG A 96 3.39 -16.58 -0.96
CA ARG A 96 2.81 -17.26 0.19
C ARG A 96 3.85 -17.28 1.29
N PHE A 97 3.45 -16.91 2.49
CA PHE A 97 4.36 -16.79 3.62
C PHE A 97 4.42 -18.11 4.39
N ASN A 98 5.63 -18.58 4.69
CA ASN A 98 5.78 -19.70 5.61
C ASN A 98 5.51 -19.22 7.04
N GLN A 99 4.87 -20.04 7.86
CA GLN A 99 4.53 -19.64 9.23
C GLN A 99 5.78 -19.43 10.10
N GLN A 100 6.80 -20.27 9.90
CA GLN A 100 8.06 -20.25 10.65
C GLN A 100 8.84 -18.95 10.42
N ASP A 101 8.90 -18.48 9.18
CA ASP A 101 9.69 -17.31 8.78
C ASP A 101 8.81 -16.09 8.47
N PHE A 102 7.55 -16.09 8.93
CA PHE A 102 6.54 -15.11 8.52
C PHE A 102 7.01 -13.66 8.70
N THR A 103 7.59 -13.35 9.86
CA THR A 103 8.07 -12.01 10.19
C THR A 103 9.18 -11.54 9.26
N GLU A 104 10.15 -12.39 8.95
CA GLU A 104 11.26 -12.05 8.07
C GLU A 104 10.79 -11.84 6.63
N GLN A 105 9.93 -12.73 6.15
CA GLN A 105 9.35 -12.64 4.83
C GLN A 105 8.44 -11.41 4.69
N LEU A 106 7.66 -11.08 5.72
CA LEU A 106 6.86 -9.85 5.78
C LEU A 106 7.75 -8.61 5.77
N ASN A 107 8.81 -8.57 6.58
CA ASN A 107 9.76 -7.46 6.61
C ASN A 107 10.42 -7.24 5.24
N SER A 108 10.77 -8.33 4.55
CA SER A 108 11.30 -8.28 3.18
C SER A 108 10.27 -7.68 2.20
N ALA A 109 9.01 -8.12 2.28
CA ALA A 109 7.95 -7.58 1.43
C ALA A 109 7.69 -6.08 1.68
N VAL A 110 7.66 -5.66 2.96
CA VAL A 110 7.51 -4.24 3.34
C VAL A 110 8.71 -3.43 2.85
N LYS A 111 9.93 -3.95 2.96
CA LYS A 111 11.14 -3.28 2.46
C LYS A 111 11.09 -3.05 0.95
N GLU A 112 10.68 -4.05 0.17
CA GLU A 112 10.54 -3.91 -1.28
C GLU A 112 9.44 -2.90 -1.65
N LEU A 113 8.32 -2.90 -0.94
CA LEU A 113 7.27 -1.89 -1.12
C LEU A 113 7.76 -0.47 -0.79
N SER A 114 8.46 -0.28 0.32
CA SER A 114 9.01 1.02 0.71
C SER A 114 10.02 1.55 -0.31
N LYS A 115 10.78 0.67 -0.98
CA LYS A 115 11.65 1.08 -2.09
C LYS A 115 10.84 1.53 -3.30
N ALA A 116 9.77 0.81 -3.64
CA ALA A 116 8.90 1.16 -4.75
C ALA A 116 8.20 2.51 -4.55
N GLU A 117 7.81 2.82 -3.31
CA GLU A 117 7.24 4.13 -2.93
C GLU A 117 8.29 5.25 -2.77
N GLY A 118 9.58 4.95 -2.88
CA GLY A 118 10.65 5.94 -2.68
C GLY A 118 10.80 6.45 -1.24
N VAL A 119 10.16 5.79 -0.27
CA VAL A 119 10.20 6.16 1.16
C VAL A 119 11.20 5.33 1.97
N PHE A 120 11.85 4.35 1.34
CA PHE A 120 12.86 3.53 1.99
C PHE A 120 14.08 4.35 2.39
N THR A 121 14.41 4.33 3.68
CA THR A 121 15.69 4.80 4.19
C THR A 121 16.44 3.63 4.86
N ARG A 122 17.76 3.75 5.05
CA ARG A 122 18.55 2.71 5.76
C ARG A 122 18.03 2.51 7.19
N ASP A 123 17.49 3.57 7.79
CA ASP A 123 17.12 3.62 9.21
C ASP A 123 15.61 3.39 9.44
N SER A 124 14.77 3.47 8.40
CA SER A 124 13.33 3.30 8.51
C SER A 124 12.70 2.81 7.21
N PHE A 125 11.98 1.70 7.30
CA PHE A 125 11.08 1.19 6.26
C PHE A 125 9.69 0.79 6.81
N PHE A 126 9.51 0.89 8.14
CA PHE A 126 8.23 0.86 8.81
C PHE A 126 7.96 2.25 9.37
N MET A 127 6.89 2.91 8.93
CA MET A 127 6.42 4.11 9.62
C MET A 127 5.78 3.69 10.95
N LYS A 128 6.51 3.90 12.06
CA LYS A 128 6.03 3.54 13.41
C LYS A 128 4.83 4.38 13.86
N ASN A 129 4.71 5.62 13.36
CA ASN A 129 3.64 6.54 13.72
C ASN A 129 2.86 6.93 12.47
N TRP A 130 1.66 6.37 12.34
CA TRP A 130 0.71 6.74 11.28
C TRP A 130 -0.21 7.90 11.65
N CYS A 131 -0.10 8.44 12.87
CA CYS A 131 -0.87 9.59 13.35
C CYS A 131 -0.05 10.39 14.37
N THR A 132 0.12 11.68 14.13
CA THR A 132 0.36 12.70 15.15
C THR A 132 -0.82 13.65 15.13
#